data_AF-A0A944WVB5-F1
#
_entry.id   AF-A0A944WVB5-F1
#
_cell.length_a   1.000
_cell.length_b   1.000
_cell.length_c   1.000
_cell.angle_alpha   90.00
_cell.angle_beta   90.00
_cell.angle_gamma   90.00
#
_symmetry.space_group_name_H-M   'P 1'
#
loop_
_entity.id
_entity.type
_entity.pdbx_description
1 polymer ?
#
loop_
_entity_poly.entity_id
_entity_poly.type
_entity_poly.pdbx_seq_one_letter_code
_entity_poly.pdbx_strand_id
1 'polypeptide(L)' 'HIGQRLAEVEKIARAQGHAVAIGHPHGATIEALANWLPHLEKAGFVLVPVSMIIKHRRGA' A
#
# COMPACT_ATOMS: atom_id res chain seq x y z
N HIS A 1 12.02 -9.65 -4.66
CA HIS A 1 11.33 -10.07 -3.42
C HIS A 1 10.11 -9.17 -3.21
N ILE A 2 8.89 -9.63 -3.49
CA ILE A 2 7.68 -8.78 -3.43
C ILE A 2 7.23 -8.53 -1.98
N GLY A 3 7.30 -9.57 -1.13
CA GLY A 3 6.92 -9.44 0.29
C GLY A 3 7.72 -8.37 1.06
N GLN A 4 9.02 -8.24 0.79
CA GLN A 4 9.84 -7.18 1.39
C GLN A 4 9.38 -5.77 0.97
N ARG A 5 8.93 -5.61 -0.28
CA ARG A 5 8.38 -4.33 -0.76
C ARG A 5 7.05 -4.02 -0.11
N LEU A 6 6.20 -5.02 0.10
CA LEU A 6 4.92 -4.83 0.80
C LEU A 6 5.13 -4.46 2.29
N ALA A 7 6.10 -5.09 2.97
CA ALA A 7 6.49 -4.70 4.32
C ALA A 7 7.05 -3.27 4.39
N GLU A 8 7.80 -2.86 3.37
CA GLU A 8 8.31 -1.48 3.24
C GLU A 8 7.16 -0.47 3.08
N VAL A 9 6.11 -0.81 2.31
CA VAL A 9 4.90 0.01 2.17
C VAL A 9 4.21 0.22 3.52
N GLU A 10 4.01 -0.84 4.29
CA GLU A 10 3.41 -0.73 5.63
C GLU A 10 4.26 0.14 6.56
N LYS A 11 5.59 -0.01 6.52
CA LYS A 11 6.52 0.81 7.31
C LYS A 11 6.38 2.29 6.98
N ILE A 12 6.33 2.63 5.69
CA ILE A 12 6.14 4.02 5.23
C ILE A 12 4.77 4.54 5.66
N ALA A 13 3.72 3.74 5.51
CA ALA A 13 2.36 4.11 5.91
C ALA A 13 2.26 4.41 7.41
N ARG A 14 2.92 3.63 8.27
CA ARG A 14 2.99 3.93 9.72
C ARG A 14 3.72 5.22 10.04
N ALA A 15 4.81 5.50 9.33
CA ALA A 15 5.63 6.67 9.59
C ALA A 15 5.01 7.98 9.09
N GLN A 16 4.28 7.94 7.98
CA GLN A 16 3.79 9.14 7.27
C GLN A 16 2.25 9.28 7.31
N GLY A 17 1.54 8.28 7.83
CA GLY A 17 0.08 8.19 7.78
C GLY A 17 -0.49 7.64 6.46
N HIS A 18 0.33 7.54 5.40
CA HIS A 18 -0.07 6.96 4.11
C HIS A 18 1.12 6.35 3.36
N ALA A 19 0.86 5.47 2.39
CA ALA A 19 1.84 5.05 1.41
C ALA A 19 1.18 4.79 0.05
N VAL A 20 1.94 4.97 -1.03
CA VAL A 20 1.53 4.61 -2.38
C VAL A 20 2.62 3.73 -2.98
N ALA A 21 2.23 2.55 -3.47
CA ALA A 21 3.12 1.63 -4.17
C ALA A 21 2.64 1.45 -5.62
N ILE A 22 3.59 1.19 -6.52
CA ILE A 22 3.33 0.92 -7.93
C ILE A 22 3.92 -0.44 -8.27
N GLY A 23 3.13 -1.31 -8.88
CA GLY A 23 3.53 -2.64 -9.32
C GLY A 23 2.96 -2.96 -10.69
N HIS A 24 3.72 -3.71 -11.49
CA HIS A 24 3.26 -4.20 -12.79
C HIS A 24 2.46 -5.50 -12.62
N PRO A 25 1.45 -5.75 -13.46
CA PRO A 25 0.52 -6.88 -13.33
C PRO A 25 1.14 -8.21 -13.81
N HIS A 26 2.21 -8.64 -13.15
CA HIS A 26 2.75 -10.00 -13.30
C HIS A 26 2.00 -10.95 -12.37
N GLY A 27 1.93 -12.24 -12.73
CA GLY A 27 1.26 -13.25 -11.91
C GLY A 27 1.73 -13.26 -10.45
N ALA A 28 3.05 -13.19 -10.24
CA ALA A 28 3.63 -13.12 -8.89
C ALA A 28 3.22 -11.85 -8.11
N THR A 29 3.05 -10.71 -8.79
CA THR A 29 2.55 -9.48 -8.15
C THR A 29 1.11 -9.64 -7.73
N ILE A 30 0.27 -10.18 -8.60
CA ILE A 30 -1.16 -10.40 -8.32
C ILE A 30 -1.33 -11.38 -7.16
N GLU A 31 -0.61 -12.49 -7.16
CA GLU A 31 -0.64 -13.48 -6.08
C GLU A 31 -0.19 -12.89 -4.75
N ALA A 32 0.91 -12.13 -4.74
CA ALA A 32 1.38 -11.48 -3.53
C ALA A 32 0.37 -10.45 -2.99
N LEU A 33 -0.27 -9.68 -3.87
CA LEU A 33 -1.33 -8.73 -3.49
C LEU A 33 -2.57 -9.45 -2.96
N ALA A 34 -3.00 -10.56 -3.59
CA ALA A 34 -4.15 -11.34 -3.14
C ALA A 34 -3.96 -11.89 -1.72
N ASN A 35 -2.73 -12.30 -1.39
CA ASN A 35 -2.40 -12.75 -0.04
C ASN A 35 -2.24 -11.59 0.94
N TRP A 36 -1.74 -10.43 0.51
CA TRP A 36 -1.43 -9.31 1.40
C TRP A 36 -2.65 -8.45 1.74
N LEU A 37 -3.49 -8.12 0.76
CA LEU A 37 -4.63 -7.21 0.92
C LEU A 37 -5.58 -7.59 2.07
N PRO A 38 -5.96 -8.87 2.29
CA PRO A 38 -6.85 -9.26 3.39
C PRO A 38 -6.28 -8.99 4.80
N HIS A 39 -4.95 -8.81 4.91
CA HIS A 39 -4.29 -8.56 6.19
C HIS A 39 -4.23 -7.08 6.57
N LEU A 40 -4.49 -6.17 5.62
CA LEU A 40 -4.33 -4.73 5.83
C LEU A 40 -5.22 -4.20 6.96
N GLU A 41 -6.47 -4.61 7.01
CA GLU A 41 -7.42 -4.16 8.04
C GLU A 41 -6.95 -4.60 9.43
N LYS A 42 -6.51 -5.85 9.58
CA LYS A 42 -5.95 -6.38 10.84
C LYS A 42 -4.66 -5.66 11.23
N ALA A 43 -3.88 -5.20 10.25
CA ALA A 43 -2.67 -4.42 10.46
C ALA A 43 -2.93 -2.92 10.72
N GLY A 44 -4.20 -2.49 10.76
CA GLY A 44 -4.61 -1.11 11.05
C GLY A 44 -4.57 -0.18 9.85
N PHE A 45 -4.57 -0.71 8.63
CA PHE A 45 -4.55 0.08 7.39
C PHE A 45 -5.89 0.03 6.66
N VAL A 46 -6.21 1.12 5.97
CA VAL A 46 -7.36 1.22 5.07
C VAL A 46 -6.85 1.47 3.66
N LEU A 47 -7.29 0.64 2.71
CA LEU A 47 -7.01 0.87 1.30
C LEU A 47 -7.94 1.96 0.75
N VAL A 48 -7.35 3.00 0.17
CA VAL A 48 -8.09 4.14 -0.39
C VAL A 48 -7.70 4.41 -1.84
N PRO A 49 -8.57 5.04 -2.65
CA PRO A 49 -8.19 5.52 -3.97
C PRO A 49 -7.04 6.53 -3.90
N VAL A 50 -6.09 6.46 -4.84
CA VAL A 50 -4.91 7.37 -4.87
C VAL A 50 -5.29 8.85 -4.90
N SER A 51 -6.45 9.18 -5.47
CA SER A 51 -6.99 10.55 -5.51
C SER A 51 -7.21 11.15 -4.13
N MET A 52 -7.48 10.33 -3.11
CA MET A 52 -7.63 10.78 -1.72
C MET A 52 -6.28 11.25 -1.13
N ILE A 53 -5.20 10.56 -1.46
CA ILE A 53 -3.84 10.90 -1.01
C ILE A 53 -3.31 12.13 -1.74
N ILE A 54 -3.55 12.25 -3.05
CA ILE A 54 -3.06 13.40 -3.84
C ILE A 54 -3.71 14.71 -3.38
N LYS A 55 -4.99 14.68 -3.01
CA LYS A 55 -5.69 15.85 -2.46
C LYS A 55 -5.06 16.34 -1.15
N HIS A 56 -4.55 15.44 -0.32
CA HIS A 56 -3.86 15.78 0.93
C HIS A 56 -2.52 16.51 0.69
N ARG A 57 -1.87 16.35 -0.47
CA ARG A 57 -0.55 16.96 -0.76
C ARG A 57 -0.62 18.34 -1.43
N ARG A 58 -1.79 18.75 -1.96
CA ARG A 58 -1.96 20.03 -2.68
C ARG A 58 -2.48 21.19 -1.82
N GLY A 59 -2.55 21.00 -0.50
CA GLY A 59 -3.02 22.00 0.45
C GLY A 59 -2.06 22.23 1.61
N ALA A 60 -0.76 22.39 1.29
CA ALA A 60 0.26 22.94 2.17
C ALA A 60 0.86 24.17 1.50
#